data_AF-A0A838S809-F1
#
_entry.id   AF-A0A838S809-F1
#
_cell.length_a   1.000
_cell.length_b   1.000
_cell.length_c   1.000
_cell.angle_alpha   90.00
_cell.angle_beta   90.00
_cell.angle_gamma   90.00
#
_symmetry.space_group_name_H-M   'P 1'
#
loop_
_entity.id
_entity.type
_entity.pdbx_description
1 polymer ?
#
loop_
_entity_poly.entity_id
_entity_poly.type
_entity_poly.pdbx_seq_one_letter_code
_entity_poly.pdbx_strand_id
1 'polypeptide(L)'
;AQEFGDPECLVEIGCWGPVVNCNITSRGAVKGIGGCMNAGGACIGCTMPGFPDKFTPFYKRPPGSLASTTVSRMVGSVIRPLRKFSNNNLNREARWDRQGAAPSAFSRERYEPSPLADVGHRFYDKMRRASDTARNDADVWGKRPDEAPSGGSPRIRS
;
A
#
# COMPACT_ATOMS: atom_id res chain seq x y z
N ALA A 1 10.80 -11.17 7.51
CA ALA A 1 10.67 -12.62 7.72
C ALA A 1 11.67 -13.09 8.75
N GLN A 2 11.22 -13.87 9.72
CA GLN A 2 12.08 -14.55 10.70
C GLN A 2 12.14 -16.06 10.44
N GLU A 3 11.17 -16.60 9.70
CA GLU A 3 11.07 -18.02 9.38
C GLU A 3 10.88 -18.26 7.87
N PHE A 4 11.08 -19.51 7.44
CA PHE A 4 10.79 -19.92 6.06
C PHE A 4 9.27 -20.00 5.86
N GLY A 5 8.80 -19.54 4.70
CA GLY A 5 7.36 -19.49 4.39
C GLY A 5 6.66 -18.18 4.77
N ASP A 6 7.36 -17.26 5.44
CA ASP A 6 6.85 -15.91 5.69
C ASP A 6 6.51 -15.19 4.36
N PRO A 7 5.41 -14.40 4.31
CA PRO A 7 5.05 -13.61 3.12
C PRO A 7 5.98 -12.40 2.92
N GLU A 8 6.87 -12.14 3.87
CA GLU A 8 7.81 -11.03 3.84
C GLU A 8 9.13 -11.38 3.13
N CYS A 9 9.99 -10.37 2.97
CA CYS A 9 11.31 -10.54 2.41
C CYS A 9 12.18 -11.51 3.24
N LEU A 10 12.72 -12.55 2.59
CA LEU A 10 13.53 -13.63 3.16
C LEU A 10 15.04 -13.30 3.20
N VAL A 11 15.42 -12.04 2.98
CA VAL A 11 16.84 -11.63 2.98
C VAL A 11 17.49 -11.87 4.35
N GLU A 12 16.73 -11.75 5.43
CA GLU A 12 17.22 -11.97 6.79
C GLU A 12 17.49 -13.45 7.15
N ILE A 13 16.95 -14.39 6.37
CA ILE A 13 17.16 -15.83 6.57
C ILE A 13 18.17 -16.44 5.58
N GLY A 14 18.77 -15.61 4.71
CA GLY A 14 19.83 -16.02 3.77
C GLY A 14 19.50 -15.91 2.28
N CYS A 15 18.44 -15.18 1.90
CA CYS A 15 18.12 -14.99 0.49
C CYS A 15 19.16 -14.10 -0.23
N TRP A 16 19.80 -14.66 -1.27
CA TRP A 16 20.73 -13.96 -2.16
C TRP A 16 20.07 -13.28 -3.36
N GLY A 17 18.73 -13.27 -3.42
CA GLY A 17 17.95 -12.71 -4.52
C GLY A 17 18.40 -11.33 -5.03
N PRO A 18 18.78 -10.36 -4.17
CA PRO A 18 19.18 -9.02 -4.61
C PRO A 18 20.43 -8.95 -5.48
N VAL A 19 21.30 -9.96 -5.46
CA VAL A 19 22.58 -9.96 -6.21
C VAL A 19 22.67 -11.04 -7.28
N VAL A 20 21.68 -11.94 -7.32
CA VAL A 20 21.67 -13.10 -8.22
C VAL A 20 21.01 -12.72 -9.52
N ASN A 21 21.70 -12.97 -10.63
CA ASN A 21 21.16 -12.75 -11.97
C ASN A 21 20.26 -13.92 -12.37
N CYS A 22 19.01 -13.90 -11.92
CA CYS A 22 17.99 -14.89 -12.24
C CYS A 22 16.65 -14.21 -12.50
N ASN A 23 15.96 -14.59 -13.59
CA ASN A 23 14.65 -14.05 -13.97
C ASN A 23 13.46 -14.84 -13.40
N ILE A 24 13.69 -15.78 -12.47
CA ILE A 24 12.64 -16.65 -11.95
C ILE A 24 11.51 -15.89 -11.23
N THR A 25 11.80 -14.71 -10.67
CA THR A 25 10.80 -13.87 -10.00
C THR A 25 9.80 -13.25 -10.97
N SER A 26 10.25 -12.86 -12.17
CA SER A 26 9.41 -12.28 -13.21
C SER A 26 8.81 -13.32 -14.15
N ARG A 27 9.52 -14.43 -14.41
CA ARG A 27 9.10 -15.51 -15.30
C ARG A 27 8.26 -16.59 -14.62
N GLY A 28 8.44 -16.80 -13.31
CA GLY A 28 7.94 -17.98 -12.59
C GLY A 28 8.73 -19.25 -12.94
N ALA A 29 8.51 -20.32 -12.18
CA ALA A 29 9.17 -21.61 -12.41
C ALA A 29 8.51 -22.39 -13.56
N VAL A 30 7.18 -22.54 -13.51
CA VAL A 30 6.41 -23.27 -14.53
C VAL A 30 5.21 -22.42 -14.94
N LYS A 31 5.17 -21.95 -16.20
CA LYS A 31 4.07 -21.13 -16.74
C LYS A 31 3.69 -19.93 -15.85
N GLY A 32 4.67 -19.23 -15.27
CA GLY A 32 4.41 -18.10 -14.37
C GLY A 32 4.08 -18.48 -12.92
N ILE A 33 4.01 -19.78 -12.60
CA ILE A 33 3.67 -20.28 -11.27
C ILE A 33 4.95 -20.59 -10.49
N GLY A 34 4.95 -20.21 -9.21
CA GLY A 34 6.02 -20.50 -8.25
C GLY A 34 7.27 -19.66 -8.46
N GLY A 35 8.42 -20.29 -8.26
CA GLY A 35 9.73 -19.65 -8.15
C GLY A 35 10.22 -19.63 -6.71
N CYS A 36 11.54 -19.55 -6.51
CA CYS A 36 12.15 -19.71 -5.18
C CYS A 36 11.51 -18.78 -4.15
N MET A 37 11.61 -17.47 -4.38
CA MET A 37 11.14 -16.45 -3.43
C MET A 37 9.61 -16.36 -3.38
N ASN A 38 8.94 -16.54 -4.53
CA ASN A 38 7.48 -16.50 -4.61
C ASN A 38 6.81 -17.67 -3.87
N ALA A 39 7.51 -18.80 -3.73
CA ALA A 39 7.06 -19.97 -2.97
C ALA A 39 7.53 -19.99 -1.51
N GLY A 40 8.13 -18.90 -1.00
CA GLY A 40 8.62 -18.82 0.37
C GLY A 40 10.01 -19.42 0.61
N GLY A 41 10.75 -19.76 -0.46
CA GLY A 41 12.11 -20.27 -0.41
C GLY A 41 13.18 -19.18 -0.63
N ALA A 42 14.20 -19.16 0.23
CA ALA A 42 15.34 -18.27 0.04
C ALA A 42 16.11 -18.60 -1.25
N CYS A 43 16.48 -17.58 -2.02
CA CYS A 43 17.33 -17.75 -3.21
C CYS A 43 18.75 -18.16 -2.79
N ILE A 44 19.25 -19.27 -3.32
CA ILE A 44 20.59 -19.80 -3.04
C ILE A 44 21.64 -19.41 -4.09
N GLY A 45 21.24 -18.71 -5.16
CA GLY A 45 22.16 -18.25 -6.20
C GLY A 45 22.60 -19.32 -7.21
N CYS A 46 21.77 -20.33 -7.49
CA CYS A 46 22.11 -21.45 -8.39
C CYS A 46 22.47 -21.05 -9.83
N THR A 47 22.11 -19.85 -10.29
CA THR A 47 22.45 -19.35 -11.64
C THR A 47 23.77 -18.60 -11.70
N MET A 48 24.46 -18.42 -10.57
CA MET A 48 25.72 -17.68 -10.51
C MET A 48 26.92 -18.63 -10.64
N PRO A 49 28.02 -18.21 -11.30
CA PRO A 49 29.18 -19.07 -11.55
C PRO A 49 29.96 -19.45 -10.29
N GLY A 50 29.78 -18.72 -9.18
CA GLY A 50 30.41 -19.02 -7.90
C GLY A 50 29.62 -19.99 -7.02
N PHE A 51 28.54 -20.57 -7.53
CA PHE A 51 27.72 -21.53 -6.82
C PHE A 51 28.39 -22.93 -6.83
N PRO A 52 28.43 -23.67 -5.70
CA PRO A 52 27.88 -23.34 -4.39
C PRO A 52 28.84 -22.59 -3.44
N ASP A 53 30.15 -22.62 -3.69
CA ASP A 53 31.19 -22.27 -2.71
C ASP A 53 31.13 -20.84 -2.16
N LYS A 54 30.79 -19.85 -3.01
CA LYS A 54 30.69 -18.44 -2.59
C LYS A 54 29.39 -18.10 -1.87
N PHE A 55 28.41 -19.00 -1.91
CA PHE A 55 27.08 -18.81 -1.34
C PHE A 55 26.87 -19.63 -0.06
N THR A 56 27.76 -20.59 0.22
CA THR A 56 27.79 -21.32 1.49
C THR A 56 28.38 -20.45 2.61
N PRO A 57 27.75 -20.39 3.80
CA PRO A 57 26.52 -21.08 4.22
C PRO A 57 25.23 -20.39 3.72
N PHE A 58 24.30 -21.16 3.13
CA PHE A 58 23.08 -20.64 2.48
C PHE A 58 22.10 -19.93 3.44
N TYR A 59 22.06 -20.34 4.70
CA TYR A 59 21.11 -19.83 5.70
C TYR A 59 21.67 -18.67 6.54
N LYS A 60 22.72 -18.02 6.05
CA LYS A 60 23.31 -16.84 6.68
C LYS A 60 23.03 -15.62 5.82
N ARG A 61 22.70 -14.51 6.49
CA ARG A 61 22.46 -13.23 5.82
C ARG A 61 23.64 -12.84 4.94
N PRO A 62 23.42 -12.42 3.68
CA PRO A 62 24.50 -11.90 2.85
C PRO A 62 25.01 -10.59 3.45
N PRO A 63 26.32 -10.31 3.42
CA PRO A 63 26.92 -9.18 4.16
C PRO A 63 26.33 -7.82 3.78
N GLY A 64 25.94 -7.61 2.52
CA GLY A 64 25.32 -6.37 2.04
C GLY A 64 23.85 -6.19 2.44
N SER A 65 23.18 -7.22 2.97
CA SER A 65 21.76 -7.14 3.31
C SER A 65 21.44 -6.30 4.54
N LEU A 66 22.41 -6.11 5.45
CA LEU A 66 22.17 -5.37 6.70
C LEU A 66 21.86 -3.90 6.44
N ALA A 67 22.59 -3.29 5.50
CA ALA A 67 22.37 -1.90 5.11
C ALA A 67 20.98 -1.72 4.47
N SER A 68 20.65 -2.53 3.47
CA SER A 68 19.37 -2.43 2.76
C SER A 68 18.17 -2.73 3.66
N THR A 69 18.29 -3.70 4.57
CA THR A 69 17.24 -4.03 5.53
C THR A 69 16.98 -2.91 6.52
N THR A 70 18.05 -2.31 7.07
CA THR A 70 17.93 -1.21 8.04
C THR A 70 17.29 0.02 7.42
N VAL A 71 17.75 0.42 6.22
CA VAL A 71 17.16 1.55 5.49
C VAL A 71 15.69 1.27 5.15
N SER A 72 15.36 0.06 4.67
CA SER A 72 13.98 -0.29 4.34
C SER A 72 13.04 -0.25 5.56
N ARG A 73 13.54 -0.64 6.74
CA ARG A 73 12.79 -0.53 8.01
C ARG A 73 12.53 0.92 8.39
N MET A 74 13.55 1.78 8.31
CA MET A 74 13.44 3.21 8.64
C MET A 74 12.48 3.93 7.69
N VAL A 75 12.63 3.72 6.38
CA VAL A 75 11.72 4.31 5.39
C VAL A 75 10.31 3.76 5.56
N GLY A 76 10.18 2.47 5.86
CA GLY A 76 8.91 1.81 6.13
C GLY A 76 8.17 2.37 7.36
N SER A 77 8.86 2.74 8.44
CA SER A 77 8.21 3.28 9.64
C SER A 77 7.57 4.65 9.40
N VAL A 78 8.10 5.43 8.44
CA VAL A 78 7.53 6.73 8.06
C VAL A 78 6.45 6.58 7.00
N ILE A 79 6.70 5.80 5.94
CA ILE A 79 5.81 5.73 4.78
C ILE A 79 4.54 4.91 5.08
N ARG A 80 4.63 3.80 5.83
CA ARG A 80 3.47 2.93 6.11
C ARG A 80 2.32 3.65 6.82
N PRO A 81 2.52 4.41 7.92
CA PRO A 81 1.42 5.11 8.57
C PRO A 81 0.83 6.21 7.68
N LEU A 82 1.66 6.94 6.93
CA LEU A 82 1.18 7.95 5.98
C LEU A 82 0.30 7.31 4.89
N ARG A 83 0.76 6.20 4.30
CA ARG A 83 -0.05 5.44 3.33
C ARG A 83 -1.32 4.89 3.93
N LYS A 84 -1.29 4.39 5.17
CA LYS A 84 -2.48 3.90 5.88
C LYS A 84 -3.49 5.04 6.10
N PHE A 85 -3.02 6.21 6.51
CA PHE A 85 -3.86 7.40 6.69
C PHE A 85 -4.51 7.83 5.36
N SER A 86 -3.72 7.92 4.29
CA SER A 86 -4.25 8.22 2.95
C SER A 86 -5.24 7.16 2.47
N ASN A 87 -4.94 5.87 2.67
CA ASN A 87 -5.83 4.78 2.29
C ASN A 87 -7.17 4.84 3.04
N ASN A 88 -7.13 5.10 4.35
CA ASN A 88 -8.34 5.28 5.14
C ASN A 88 -9.18 6.49 4.65
N ASN A 89 -8.52 7.58 4.22
CA ASN A 89 -9.21 8.72 3.62
C ASN A 89 -9.83 8.37 2.26
N LEU A 90 -9.15 7.59 1.43
CA LEU A 90 -9.64 7.19 0.11
C LEU A 90 -10.77 6.16 0.19
N ASN A 91 -10.78 5.31 1.22
CA ASN A 91 -11.88 4.38 1.48
C ASN A 91 -13.16 5.10 1.98
N ARG A 92 -13.06 6.37 2.36
CA ARG A 92 -14.19 7.17 2.81
C ARG A 92 -14.90 7.79 1.60
N GLU A 93 -16.12 7.36 1.36
CA GLU A 93 -16.95 7.89 0.28
C GLU A 93 -17.90 8.97 0.77
N ALA A 94 -18.40 9.78 -0.16
CA ALA A 94 -19.10 11.00 0.19
C ALA A 94 -20.48 10.71 0.84
N ARG A 95 -21.18 9.61 0.51
CA ARG A 95 -22.49 9.30 1.14
C ARG A 95 -22.34 8.89 2.61
N TRP A 96 -21.21 8.31 3.01
CA TRP A 96 -20.86 7.98 4.38
C TRP A 96 -20.96 9.23 5.26
N ASP A 97 -20.44 10.36 4.79
CA ASP A 97 -20.48 11.65 5.52
C ASP A 97 -21.89 12.18 5.74
N ARG A 98 -22.85 11.78 4.90
CA ARG A 98 -24.27 12.13 5.07
C ARG A 98 -25.02 11.15 5.97
N GLN A 99 -24.65 9.87 5.91
CA GLN A 99 -25.43 8.78 6.52
C GLN A 99 -24.89 8.35 7.89
N GLY A 100 -23.68 8.78 8.27
CA GLY A 100 -23.03 8.33 9.52
C GLY A 100 -22.70 6.83 9.51
N ALA A 101 -22.79 6.17 8.36
CA ALA A 101 -22.54 4.74 8.25
C ALA A 101 -21.98 4.42 6.87
N ALA A 102 -21.20 3.35 6.79
CA ALA A 102 -20.71 2.85 5.51
C ALA A 102 -21.90 2.51 4.60
N PRO A 103 -21.91 2.95 3.34
CA PRO A 103 -23.06 2.84 2.44
C PRO A 103 -23.34 1.40 1.95
N SER A 104 -22.38 0.49 2.16
CA SER A 104 -22.42 -0.87 1.62
C SER A 104 -22.22 -1.90 2.72
N ALA A 105 -23.02 -2.97 2.67
CA ALA A 105 -22.94 -4.09 3.62
C ALA A 105 -21.59 -4.83 3.55
N PHE A 106 -20.86 -4.67 2.45
CA PHE A 106 -19.56 -5.30 2.19
C PHE A 106 -18.37 -4.39 2.54
N SER A 107 -18.61 -3.16 3.00
CA SER A 107 -17.54 -2.27 3.42
C SER A 107 -16.80 -2.86 4.62
N ARG A 108 -15.47 -2.92 4.51
CA ARG A 108 -14.60 -3.48 5.55
C ARG A 108 -14.54 -2.57 6.79
N GLU A 109 -14.64 -1.26 6.58
CA GLU A 109 -14.78 -0.29 7.65
C GLU A 109 -16.29 -0.05 7.93
N ARG A 110 -16.70 -0.16 9.21
CA ARG A 110 -18.12 -0.07 9.64
C ARG A 110 -18.41 0.98 10.71
N TYR A 111 -17.39 1.62 11.27
CA TYR A 111 -17.51 2.53 12.42
C TYR A 111 -17.31 3.99 11.98
N GLU A 112 -18.07 4.92 12.56
CA GLU A 112 -17.90 6.35 12.33
C GLU A 112 -16.50 6.82 12.77
N PRO A 113 -15.78 7.59 11.94
CA PRO A 113 -14.50 8.13 12.36
C PRO A 113 -14.69 8.98 13.63
N SER A 114 -13.76 8.85 14.58
CA SER A 114 -13.73 9.74 15.73
C SER A 114 -13.67 11.21 15.27
N PRO A 115 -14.12 12.19 16.08
CA PRO A 115 -14.10 13.60 15.69
C PRO A 115 -12.73 14.09 15.21
N LEU A 116 -11.65 13.54 15.78
CA LEU A 116 -10.27 13.82 15.37
C LEU A 116 -9.95 13.29 13.96
N ALA A 117 -10.46 12.12 13.61
CA ALA A 117 -10.31 11.57 12.27
C ALA A 117 -11.06 12.43 11.24
N ASP A 118 -12.26 12.94 11.56
CA ASP A 118 -13.00 13.83 10.65
C ASP A 118 -12.23 15.13 10.36
N VAL A 119 -11.65 15.76 11.38
CA VAL A 119 -10.81 16.96 11.20
C VAL A 119 -9.58 16.65 10.35
N GLY A 120 -8.92 15.52 10.61
CA GLY A 120 -7.78 15.05 9.82
C GLY A 120 -8.13 14.84 8.34
N HIS A 121 -9.30 14.25 8.07
CA HIS A 121 -9.81 14.05 6.71
C HIS A 121 -10.02 15.38 5.98
N ARG A 122 -10.70 16.35 6.61
CA ARG A 122 -10.93 17.67 6.02
C ARG A 122 -9.61 18.39 5.71
N PHE A 123 -8.64 18.31 6.61
CA PHE A 123 -7.31 18.90 6.39
C PHE A 123 -6.56 18.23 5.24
N TYR A 124 -6.53 16.89 5.20
CA TYR A 124 -5.87 16.12 4.13
C TYR A 124 -6.46 16.45 2.77
N ASP A 125 -7.78 16.49 2.67
CA ASP A 125 -8.46 16.76 1.42
C ASP A 125 -8.30 18.22 0.95
N LYS A 126 -8.25 19.16 1.90
CA LYS A 126 -7.91 20.57 1.63
C LYS A 126 -6.49 20.70 1.09
N MET A 127 -5.53 19.95 1.65
CA MET A 127 -4.14 19.91 1.17
C MET A 127 -4.06 19.28 -0.22
N ARG A 128 -4.73 18.14 -0.43
CA ARG A 128 -4.75 17.42 -1.72
C ARG A 128 -5.35 18.27 -2.85
N ARG A 129 -6.39 19.05 -2.56
CA ARG A 129 -7.06 19.95 -3.52
C ARG A 129 -6.62 21.41 -3.40
N ALA A 130 -5.46 21.68 -2.80
CA ALA A 130 -4.96 23.06 -2.65
C ALA A 130 -4.71 23.75 -4.01
N SER A 131 -4.42 22.97 -5.05
CA SER A 131 -4.19 23.42 -6.42
C SER A 131 -5.39 23.20 -7.36
N ASP A 132 -6.54 22.74 -6.85
CA ASP A 132 -7.73 22.45 -7.66
C ASP A 132 -8.57 23.72 -7.84
N THR A 133 -8.75 24.15 -9.08
CA THR A 133 -9.53 25.35 -9.44
C THR A 133 -11.05 25.08 -9.50
N ALA A 134 -11.49 23.82 -9.44
CA ALA A 134 -12.90 23.42 -9.49
C ALA A 134 -13.55 23.28 -8.10
N ARG A 135 -13.31 24.24 -7.19
CA ARG A 135 -13.92 24.24 -5.85
C ARG A 135 -15.44 24.48 -5.94
N ASN A 136 -16.22 23.58 -5.36
CA ASN A 136 -17.65 23.75 -5.11
C ASN A 136 -17.89 24.03 -3.62
N ASP A 137 -18.69 25.05 -3.31
CA ASP A 137 -18.92 25.55 -1.95
C ASP A 137 -20.05 24.80 -1.20
N ALA A 138 -20.28 23.52 -1.52
CA ALA A 138 -21.36 22.74 -0.92
C ALA A 138 -21.12 22.43 0.56
N ASP A 139 -22.22 22.34 1.32
CA ASP A 139 -22.30 21.95 2.74
C ASP A 139 -21.63 20.59 3.03
N VAL A 140 -21.72 19.68 2.06
CA VAL A 140 -21.04 18.38 2.07
C VAL A 140 -19.90 18.38 1.06
N TRP A 141 -18.69 18.33 1.61
CA TRP A 141 -17.42 18.38 0.90
C TRP A 141 -17.29 17.29 -0.19
N GLY A 142 -16.93 17.68 -1.42
CA GLY A 142 -16.67 16.76 -2.53
C GLY A 142 -17.89 16.31 -3.35
N LYS A 143 -19.05 16.97 -3.24
CA LYS A 143 -20.27 16.58 -3.97
C LYS A 143 -20.67 17.60 -5.04
N ARG A 144 -21.12 17.10 -6.19
CA ARG A 144 -21.86 17.91 -7.16
C ARG A 144 -23.16 18.40 -6.48
N PRO A 145 -23.58 19.65 -6.71
CA PRO A 145 -24.87 20.13 -6.24
C PRO A 145 -25.97 19.62 -7.18
N ASP A 146 -26.37 18.37 -7.00
CA ASP A 146 -27.52 17.78 -7.66
C ASP A 146 -28.10 16.67 -6.79
N GLU A 147 -29.05 17.06 -5.94
CA GLU A 147 -30.47 16.71 -6.07
C GLU A 147 -31.10 16.87 -4.69
N ALA A 148 -31.73 18.03 -4.47
CA ALA A 148 -32.72 18.16 -3.43
C ALA A 148 -33.76 17.04 -3.60
N PRO A 149 -34.28 16.41 -2.54
CA PRO A 149 -35.53 15.71 -2.69
C PRO A 149 -36.56 16.76 -3.16
N SER A 150 -37.04 16.59 -4.39
CA SER A 150 -38.03 17.41 -5.10
C SER A 150 -37.67 18.87 -5.43
N GLY A 151 -37.46 19.12 -6.73
CA GLY A 151 -37.96 20.35 -7.39
C GLY A 151 -37.09 21.61 -7.34
N GLY A 152 -35.99 21.64 -8.09
CA GLY A 152 -35.33 22.91 -8.42
C GLY A 152 -34.16 22.77 -9.39
N SER A 153 -34.28 23.34 -10.59
CA SER A 153 -33.24 23.31 -11.62
C SER A 153 -32.00 24.13 -11.23
N PRO A 154 -30.77 23.68 -11.53
CA PRO A 154 -29.55 24.39 -11.17
C PRO A 154 -29.37 25.68 -11.99
N ARG A 155 -29.08 26.80 -11.30
CA ARG A 155 -28.67 28.07 -11.94
C ARG A 155 -27.18 28.05 -12.23
N ILE A 156 -26.83 28.02 -13.52
CA ILE A 156 -25.49 28.25 -14.03
C ILE A 156 -25.20 29.75 -13.94
N ARG A 157 -24.17 30.17 -13.21
CA ARG A 157 -23.68 31.56 -13.26
C ARG A 157 -22.75 31.71 -14.46
N SER A 158 -23.08 32.68 -15.31
CA SER A 158 -22.25 33.24 -16.38
C SER A 158 -21.01 33.93 -15.85
#